data_AF-A0A955ZLD3-F1
#
_entry.id   AF-A0A955ZLD3-F1
#
_cell.length_a   1.000
_cell.length_b   1.000
_cell.length_c   1.000
_cell.angle_alpha   90.00
_cell.angle_beta   90.00
_cell.angle_gamma   90.00
#
_symmetry.space_group_name_H-M   'P 1'
#
loop_
_entity.id
_entity.type
_entity.pdbx_description
1 polymer ?
#
loop_
_entity_poly.entity_id
_entity_poly.type
_entity_poly.pdbx_seq_one_letter_code
_entity_poly.pdbx_strand_id
1 'polypeptide(L)'
;AVGGRMRSELPLQDLSRLMSGELPPEEAEALLARIEREPELARAWEAMQSLGAELTTLPEEAPPPHLDARVLGRSRPRRSAPGWLLPGAAALAAVALVAVGLGEVEPTTVVVEQGTQLVQGRAEVLAGGIPVSVDGSVRISVEPDGALVRVSPSEDPMMKTVGAGVAGAALGALVTVVVTEGSATVGGDAPIELGPGERKVVQVGGPRIERVAAPIALPAGATDAERVAALQAENEALRAELEELRFSEGVARGQLAASQGDPSEWPDEVPAGFAPEAFEANLRAAIAQFPGVEVHALDCGEYPCVAALTVDGSLQDWQDKLRELPKAMPQDLYGDAGVWMGMAQMDHDGASQGAIGLSFMPQGEQGEPVRQRTNFRGQTLMQELETE
;
A
#
# COMPACT_ATOMS: atom_id res chain seq x y z
N ALA A 1 -8.91 -41.14 32.90
CA ALA A 1 -7.82 -40.26 32.46
C ALA A 1 -8.30 -39.57 31.18
N VAL A 2 -8.92 -38.41 31.33
CA VAL A 2 -9.52 -37.62 30.24
C VAL A 2 -8.65 -36.38 30.06
N GLY A 3 -8.36 -36.05 28.81
CA GLY A 3 -7.45 -35.00 28.39
C GLY A 3 -7.90 -33.60 28.82
N GLY A 4 -6.95 -32.86 29.41
CA GLY A 4 -6.99 -31.41 29.59
C GLY A 4 -5.77 -30.79 28.93
N ARG A 5 -5.74 -30.79 27.59
CA ARG A 5 -4.85 -29.91 26.81
C ARG A 5 -5.75 -29.05 25.94
N MET A 6 -6.17 -27.90 26.46
CA MET A 6 -6.71 -26.83 25.64
C MET A 6 -6.69 -25.52 26.43
N ARG A 7 -6.20 -24.47 25.74
CA ARG A 7 -6.24 -23.04 26.07
C ARG A 7 -5.07 -22.48 26.90
N SER A 8 -3.89 -22.42 26.30
CA SER A 8 -2.82 -21.50 26.70
C SER A 8 -2.41 -20.54 25.57
N GLU A 9 -3.32 -20.22 24.64
CA GLU A 9 -3.08 -19.29 23.52
C GLU A 9 -3.62 -17.87 23.77
N LEU A 10 -4.16 -17.60 24.96
CA LEU A 10 -4.78 -16.30 25.29
C LEU A 10 -4.00 -15.31 26.22
N PRO A 11 -2.76 -15.55 26.70
CA PRO A 11 -2.17 -14.63 27.69
C PRO A 11 -1.74 -13.27 27.11
N LEU A 12 -1.32 -13.19 25.84
CA LEU A 12 -0.76 -11.94 25.28
C LEU A 12 -1.81 -10.87 24.96
N GLN A 13 -2.99 -11.29 24.48
CA GLN A 13 -4.06 -10.35 24.14
C GLN A 13 -4.58 -9.60 25.38
N ASP A 14 -4.73 -10.32 26.49
CA ASP A 14 -5.18 -9.72 27.75
C ASP A 14 -4.13 -8.77 28.35
N LEU A 15 -2.83 -9.10 28.25
CA LEU A 15 -1.75 -8.18 28.65
C LEU A 15 -1.73 -6.90 27.79
N SER A 16 -1.99 -7.02 26.48
CA SER A 16 -2.10 -5.86 25.59
C SER A 16 -3.28 -4.95 25.99
N ARG A 17 -4.46 -5.54 26.23
CA ARG A 17 -5.65 -4.81 26.69
C ARG A 17 -5.47 -4.18 28.08
N LEU A 18 -4.66 -4.80 28.95
CA LEU A 18 -4.28 -4.22 30.24
C LEU A 18 -3.43 -2.96 30.04
N MET A 19 -2.45 -3.01 29.14
CA MET A 19 -1.54 -1.90 28.86
C MET A 19 -2.25 -0.70 28.22
N SER A 20 -3.24 -0.94 27.36
CA SER A 20 -4.06 0.11 26.73
C SER A 20 -5.16 0.67 27.64
N GLY A 21 -5.41 0.05 28.81
CA GLY A 21 -6.49 0.45 29.72
C GLY A 21 -7.89 0.05 29.24
N GLU A 22 -7.98 -0.94 28.34
CA GLU A 22 -9.23 -1.43 27.75
C GLU A 22 -9.90 -2.57 28.53
N LEU A 23 -9.26 -3.05 29.60
CA LEU A 23 -9.84 -4.04 30.51
C LEU A 23 -10.78 -3.39 31.52
N PRO A 24 -11.97 -3.98 31.77
CA PRO A 24 -12.80 -3.61 32.92
C PRO A 24 -12.01 -3.70 34.23
N PRO A 25 -12.27 -2.82 35.23
CA PRO A 25 -11.48 -2.77 36.47
C PRO A 25 -11.35 -4.13 37.19
N GLU A 26 -12.43 -4.91 37.26
CA GLU A 26 -12.43 -6.22 37.90
C GLU A 26 -11.56 -7.25 37.16
N GLU A 27 -11.55 -7.22 35.82
CA GLU A 27 -10.71 -8.11 35.01
C GLU A 27 -9.24 -7.68 35.07
N ALA A 28 -8.96 -6.38 35.10
CA ALA A 28 -7.63 -5.84 35.28
C ALA A 28 -7.03 -6.25 36.63
N GLU A 29 -7.79 -6.12 37.73
CA GLU A 29 -7.37 -6.58 39.06
C GLU A 29 -7.11 -8.09 39.09
N ALA A 30 -8.00 -8.89 38.49
CA ALA A 30 -7.82 -10.34 38.41
C ALA A 30 -6.58 -10.73 37.60
N LEU A 31 -6.30 -10.04 36.49
CA LEU A 31 -5.13 -10.28 35.67
C LEU A 31 -3.83 -9.85 36.37
N LEU A 32 -3.82 -8.72 37.06
CA LEU A 32 -2.69 -8.28 37.88
C LEU A 32 -2.38 -9.31 39.00
N ALA A 33 -3.41 -9.81 39.69
CA ALA A 33 -3.24 -10.86 40.69
C ALA A 33 -2.77 -12.20 40.09
N ARG A 34 -2.96 -12.44 38.79
CA ARG A 34 -2.38 -13.59 38.09
C ARG A 34 -0.93 -13.35 37.69
N ILE A 35 -0.60 -12.16 37.20
CA ILE A 35 0.78 -11.73 36.89
C ILE A 35 1.68 -11.93 38.12
N GLU A 36 1.20 -11.59 39.32
CA GLU A 36 1.94 -11.81 40.57
C GLU A 36 2.18 -13.29 40.92
N ARG A 37 1.27 -14.19 40.52
CA ARG A 37 1.32 -15.62 40.86
C ARG A 37 2.01 -16.48 39.81
N GLU A 38 2.04 -16.03 38.56
CA GLU A 38 2.53 -16.77 37.39
C GLU A 38 3.83 -16.12 36.85
N PRO A 39 5.04 -16.63 37.19
CA PRO A 39 6.31 -16.00 36.80
C PRO A 39 6.55 -15.86 35.29
N GLU A 40 5.94 -16.72 34.48
CA GLU A 40 6.00 -16.61 33.02
C GLU A 40 5.21 -15.41 32.52
N LEU A 41 4.02 -15.17 33.10
CA LEU A 41 3.18 -14.02 32.77
C LEU A 41 3.82 -12.71 33.27
N ALA A 42 4.48 -12.73 34.43
CA ALA A 42 5.29 -11.61 34.92
C ALA A 42 6.41 -11.23 33.95
N ARG A 43 7.15 -12.21 33.42
CA ARG A 43 8.22 -11.96 32.43
C ARG A 43 7.67 -11.39 31.12
N ALA A 44 6.54 -11.91 30.63
CA ALA A 44 5.87 -11.38 29.44
C ALA A 44 5.39 -9.93 29.65
N TRP A 45 4.80 -9.63 30.82
CA TRP A 45 4.37 -8.30 31.20
C TRP A 45 5.53 -7.30 31.32
N GLU A 46 6.64 -7.70 31.92
CA GLU A 46 7.86 -6.89 32.02
C GLU A 46 8.45 -6.61 30.62
N ALA A 47 8.50 -7.61 29.74
CA ALA A 47 8.96 -7.44 28.36
C ALA A 47 8.10 -6.43 27.58
N MET A 48 6.76 -6.48 27.72
CA MET A 48 5.86 -5.52 27.08
C MET A 48 6.03 -4.10 27.62
N GLN A 49 6.21 -3.94 28.93
CA GLN A 49 6.49 -2.62 29.53
C GLN A 49 7.83 -2.06 29.05
N SER A 50 8.86 -2.90 28.91
CA SER A 50 10.17 -2.49 28.36
C SER A 50 10.04 -1.97 26.93
N LEU A 51 9.34 -2.70 26.06
CA LEU A 51 9.07 -2.27 24.69
C LEU A 51 8.30 -0.95 24.64
N GLY A 52 7.27 -0.78 25.48
CA GLY A 52 6.54 0.48 25.61
C GLY A 52 7.43 1.65 26.04
N ALA A 53 8.33 1.42 26.99
CA ALA A 53 9.30 2.42 27.43
C ALA A 53 10.29 2.77 26.31
N GLU A 54 10.85 1.79 25.61
CA GLU A 54 11.77 2.01 24.48
C GLU A 54 11.11 2.84 23.37
N LEU A 55 9.85 2.53 23.01
CA LEU A 55 9.10 3.33 22.04
C LEU A 55 8.92 4.79 22.47
N THR A 56 8.70 5.06 23.75
CA THR A 56 8.60 6.44 24.27
C THR A 56 9.94 7.18 24.32
N THR A 57 11.07 6.47 24.20
CA THR A 57 12.42 7.08 24.13
C THR A 57 12.89 7.36 22.72
N LEU A 58 12.15 6.90 21.69
CA LEU A 58 12.45 7.24 20.31
C LEU A 58 12.42 8.77 20.16
N PRO A 59 13.42 9.37 19.50
CA PRO A 59 13.42 10.81 19.28
C PRO A 59 12.14 11.20 18.53
N GLU A 60 11.36 12.11 19.10
CA GLU A 60 10.25 12.73 18.37
C GLU A 60 10.82 13.40 17.13
N GLU A 61 10.58 12.80 15.96
CA GLU A 61 10.95 13.39 14.70
C GLU A 61 10.19 14.72 14.56
N ALA A 62 10.93 15.80 14.35
CA ALA A 62 10.32 17.12 14.22
C ALA A 62 9.31 17.05 13.06
N PRO A 63 8.06 17.48 13.27
CA PRO A 63 7.07 17.42 12.21
C PRO A 63 7.60 18.17 10.97
N PRO A 64 7.42 17.62 9.76
CA PRO A 64 7.91 18.25 8.54
C PRO A 64 7.56 19.75 8.48
N PRO A 65 8.46 20.61 7.99
CA PRO A 65 8.32 22.07 8.07
C PRO A 65 7.10 22.63 7.30
N HIS A 66 6.40 21.81 6.51
CA HIS A 66 5.23 22.16 5.74
C HIS A 66 3.89 21.78 6.42
N LEU A 67 3.90 21.15 7.59
CA LEU A 67 2.67 20.91 8.35
C LEU A 67 2.12 22.23 8.89
N ASP A 68 0.95 22.62 8.38
CA ASP A 68 0.25 23.86 8.74
C ASP A 68 0.08 23.96 10.26
N ALA A 69 0.47 25.10 10.84
CA ALA A 69 0.39 25.38 12.28
C ALA A 69 -1.05 25.22 12.83
N ARG A 70 -2.06 25.26 11.96
CA ARG A 70 -3.46 24.98 12.32
C ARG A 70 -3.71 23.53 12.73
N VAL A 71 -3.00 22.57 12.16
CA VAL A 71 -3.09 21.14 12.50
C VAL A 71 -2.42 20.92 13.86
N LEU A 72 -1.21 21.48 14.05
CA LEU A 72 -0.48 21.40 15.32
C LEU A 72 -1.18 22.14 16.47
N GLY A 73 -2.03 23.12 16.16
CA GLY A 73 -2.80 23.89 17.14
C GLY A 73 -3.99 23.17 17.76
N ARG A 74 -4.56 22.14 17.10
CA ARG A 74 -5.76 21.42 17.58
C ARG A 74 -5.47 20.27 18.54
N SER A 75 -4.26 19.71 18.49
CA SER A 75 -3.92 18.46 19.21
C SER A 75 -3.35 18.66 20.61
N ARG A 76 -3.13 19.91 21.08
CA ARG A 76 -2.69 20.11 22.46
C ARG A 76 -3.84 19.79 23.42
N PRO A 77 -3.72 18.78 24.30
CA PRO A 77 -4.73 18.53 25.31
C PRO A 77 -4.89 19.80 26.14
N ARG A 78 -6.12 20.31 26.18
CA ARG A 78 -6.51 21.52 26.90
C ARG A 78 -6.31 21.26 28.39
N ARG A 79 -5.07 21.43 28.89
CA ARG A 79 -4.78 21.43 30.33
C ARG A 79 -5.61 22.55 30.94
N SER A 80 -6.73 22.18 31.57
CA SER A 80 -7.52 23.07 32.41
C SER A 80 -6.65 23.48 33.60
N ALA A 81 -5.96 24.61 33.47
CA ALA A 81 -5.30 25.23 34.62
C ALA A 81 -6.39 25.56 35.66
N PRO A 82 -6.19 25.24 36.95
CA PRO A 82 -7.15 25.56 38.00
C PRO A 82 -7.31 27.08 38.09
N GLY A 83 -8.52 27.57 37.86
CA GLY A 83 -8.87 28.99 37.74
C GLY A 83 -8.87 29.77 39.05
N TRP A 84 -7.70 29.95 39.64
CA TRP A 84 -7.49 30.85 40.77
C TRP A 84 -6.04 31.32 40.75
N LEU A 85 -5.78 32.47 40.11
CA LEU A 85 -4.85 33.51 40.55
C LEU A 85 -4.62 34.53 39.42
N LEU A 86 -4.94 35.79 39.76
CA LEU A 86 -4.47 37.06 39.21
C LEU A 86 -5.20 37.68 38.00
N PRO A 87 -6.00 38.75 38.24
CA PRO A 87 -6.34 39.75 37.23
C PRO A 87 -5.23 40.81 37.18
N GLY A 88 -4.54 40.96 36.06
CA GLY A 88 -3.62 42.09 35.89
C GLY A 88 -2.49 41.89 34.88
N ALA A 89 -2.82 41.76 33.59
CA ALA A 89 -1.89 42.05 32.49
C ALA A 89 -2.66 42.08 31.15
N ALA A 90 -3.58 43.03 31.00
CA ALA A 90 -4.27 43.31 29.73
C ALA A 90 -3.88 44.71 29.25
N ALA A 91 -2.66 44.87 28.75
CA ALA A 91 -2.23 46.00 27.94
C ALA A 91 -0.88 45.64 27.31
N LEU A 92 -0.72 45.87 25.99
CA LEU A 92 0.52 45.69 25.18
C LEU A 92 0.71 44.37 24.43
N ALA A 93 -0.30 43.89 23.69
CA ALA A 93 -0.06 42.97 22.57
C ALA A 93 -1.07 43.12 21.42
N ALA A 94 -1.61 44.33 21.23
CA ALA A 94 -2.38 44.69 20.04
C ALA A 94 -1.60 45.80 19.33
N VAL A 95 -0.89 45.48 18.23
CA VAL A 95 -0.49 46.41 17.14
C VAL A 95 0.38 45.73 16.05
N ALA A 96 0.88 44.51 16.20
CA ALA A 96 1.79 43.91 15.19
C ALA A 96 1.19 42.74 14.37
N LEU A 97 -0.05 42.84 13.88
CA LEU A 97 -0.65 41.80 13.02
C LEU A 97 -1.62 42.37 11.96
N VAL A 98 -1.17 43.39 11.24
CA VAL A 98 -1.82 43.82 9.98
C VAL A 98 -0.70 44.02 8.97
N ALA A 99 -0.84 43.37 7.80
CA ALA A 99 0.06 43.39 6.64
C ALA A 99 1.14 42.28 6.57
N VAL A 100 0.75 41.01 6.73
CA VAL A 100 1.36 39.94 5.90
C VAL A 100 0.40 39.67 4.77
N GLY A 101 0.91 39.80 3.54
CA GLY A 101 0.14 39.93 2.32
C GLY A 101 -0.91 38.85 2.13
N LEU A 102 -2.10 39.30 1.73
CA LEU A 102 -3.07 38.52 0.97
C LEU A 102 -2.48 38.24 -0.43
N GLY A 103 -1.35 37.54 -0.47
CA GLY A 103 -0.98 36.84 -1.70
C GLY A 103 -2.04 35.77 -1.89
N GLU A 104 -2.73 35.80 -3.02
CA GLU A 104 -3.49 34.64 -3.48
C GLU A 104 -2.53 33.46 -3.44
N VAL A 105 -2.71 32.60 -2.42
CA VAL A 105 -2.00 31.34 -2.36
C VAL A 105 -2.56 30.55 -3.51
N GLU A 106 -1.79 30.42 -4.59
CA GLU A 106 -2.15 29.58 -5.72
C GLU A 106 -2.51 28.20 -5.17
N PRO A 107 -3.69 27.66 -5.53
CA PRO A 107 -4.11 26.35 -5.04
C PRO A 107 -3.06 25.32 -5.45
N THR A 108 -2.59 24.54 -4.49
CA THR A 108 -1.65 23.45 -4.76
C THR A 108 -2.34 22.43 -5.65
N THR A 109 -1.76 22.16 -6.82
CA THR A 109 -2.21 21.07 -7.69
C THR A 109 -1.61 19.75 -7.20
N VAL A 110 -2.45 18.76 -6.94
CA VAL A 110 -2.04 17.40 -6.53
C VAL A 110 -2.51 16.42 -7.60
N VAL A 111 -1.66 15.48 -8.02
CA VAL A 111 -2.02 14.45 -9.00
C VAL A 111 -2.09 13.11 -8.30
N VAL A 112 -3.23 12.42 -8.42
CA VAL A 112 -3.45 11.07 -7.87
C VAL A 112 -3.75 10.14 -9.04
N GLU A 113 -2.73 9.44 -9.51
CA GLU A 113 -2.90 8.53 -10.65
C GLU A 113 -3.49 7.19 -10.21
N GLN A 114 -3.12 6.69 -9.03
CA GLN A 114 -3.58 5.44 -8.42
C GLN A 114 -3.54 5.53 -6.89
N GLY A 115 -4.25 4.66 -6.19
CA GLY A 115 -4.22 4.58 -4.72
C GLY A 115 -5.21 5.51 -4.02
N THR A 116 -5.13 5.51 -2.69
CA THR A 116 -5.94 6.37 -1.81
C THR A 116 -5.11 7.48 -1.20
N GLN A 117 -5.55 8.73 -1.34
CA GLN A 117 -4.94 9.89 -0.70
C GLN A 117 -5.96 10.72 0.09
N LEU A 118 -5.56 11.17 1.28
CA LEU A 118 -6.30 12.16 2.05
C LEU A 118 -5.78 13.56 1.70
N VAL A 119 -6.65 14.40 1.17
CA VAL A 119 -6.35 15.79 0.80
C VAL A 119 -6.99 16.72 1.83
N GLN A 120 -6.19 17.61 2.40
CA GLN A 120 -6.61 18.55 3.44
C GLN A 120 -6.39 20.01 3.00
N GLY A 121 -7.36 20.86 3.29
CA GLY A 121 -7.35 22.28 2.93
C GLY A 121 -7.99 22.56 1.57
N ARG A 122 -7.58 23.66 0.93
CA ARG A 122 -7.97 23.97 -0.44
C ARG A 122 -6.93 23.43 -1.41
N ALA A 123 -7.36 22.59 -2.35
CA ALA A 123 -6.49 21.99 -3.35
C ALA A 123 -7.26 21.70 -4.64
N GLU A 124 -6.55 21.75 -5.77
CA GLU A 124 -7.04 21.22 -7.04
C GLU A 124 -6.37 19.86 -7.25
N VAL A 125 -7.16 18.80 -7.38
CA VAL A 125 -6.66 17.44 -7.48
C VAL A 125 -7.01 16.85 -8.83
N LEU A 126 -6.04 16.30 -9.55
CA LEU A 126 -6.29 15.52 -10.76
C LEU A 126 -6.25 14.04 -10.41
N ALA A 127 -7.41 13.42 -10.21
CA ALA A 127 -7.56 12.05 -9.74
C ALA A 127 -7.95 11.13 -10.91
N GLY A 128 -7.07 10.23 -11.35
CA GLY A 128 -7.32 9.38 -12.51
C GLY A 128 -7.67 10.18 -13.77
N GLY A 129 -7.12 11.39 -13.91
CA GLY A 129 -7.45 12.34 -14.98
C GLY A 129 -8.74 13.14 -14.79
N ILE A 130 -9.47 12.94 -13.69
CA ILE A 130 -10.69 13.69 -13.36
C ILE A 130 -10.32 14.86 -12.43
N PRO A 131 -10.63 16.12 -12.78
CA PRO A 131 -10.40 17.24 -11.90
C PRO A 131 -11.37 17.20 -10.70
N VAL A 132 -10.82 17.40 -9.51
CA VAL A 132 -11.52 17.43 -8.23
C VAL A 132 -11.04 18.67 -7.45
N SER A 133 -11.92 19.65 -7.30
CA SER A 133 -11.65 20.82 -6.44
C SER A 133 -12.05 20.49 -5.01
N VAL A 134 -11.14 20.67 -4.06
CA VAL A 134 -11.32 20.32 -2.65
C VAL A 134 -11.26 21.60 -1.81
N ASP A 135 -12.22 21.78 -0.90
CA ASP A 135 -12.18 22.76 0.18
C ASP A 135 -12.59 22.08 1.50
N GLY A 136 -11.62 21.44 2.16
CA GLY A 136 -11.88 20.70 3.40
C GLY A 136 -10.97 19.48 3.57
N SER A 137 -11.52 18.38 4.10
CA SER A 137 -10.83 17.10 4.25
C SER A 137 -11.55 16.07 3.39
N VAL A 138 -10.91 15.66 2.29
CA VAL A 138 -11.50 14.79 1.27
C VAL A 138 -10.55 13.62 1.03
N ARG A 139 -11.11 12.40 1.08
CA ARG A 139 -10.39 11.18 0.74
C ARG A 139 -10.73 10.80 -0.69
N ILE A 140 -9.71 10.73 -1.53
CA ILE A 140 -9.82 10.41 -2.95
C ILE A 140 -9.14 9.05 -3.15
N SER A 141 -9.84 8.09 -3.72
CA SER A 141 -9.31 6.80 -4.14
C SER A 141 -9.45 6.66 -5.64
N VAL A 142 -8.39 6.28 -6.33
CA VAL A 142 -8.41 6.02 -7.76
C VAL A 142 -8.16 4.54 -7.96
N GLU A 143 -9.26 3.81 -8.19
CA GLU A 143 -9.24 2.42 -8.55
C GLU A 143 -9.09 2.28 -10.07
N PRO A 144 -8.44 1.21 -10.54
CA PRO A 144 -8.03 0.07 -9.77
C PRO A 144 -6.64 0.26 -9.16
N ASP A 145 -6.47 -0.11 -7.89
CA ASP A 145 -5.16 -0.39 -7.32
C ASP A 145 -4.62 -1.65 -8.03
N GLY A 146 -4.00 -1.43 -9.20
CA GLY A 146 -3.46 -2.49 -10.06
C GLY A 146 -4.50 -3.40 -10.72
N ALA A 147 -5.40 -2.90 -11.59
CA ALA A 147 -6.27 -3.81 -12.35
C ALA A 147 -5.42 -4.73 -13.20
N LEU A 148 -5.38 -5.99 -12.80
CA LEU A 148 -5.22 -7.06 -13.76
C LEU A 148 -6.38 -6.99 -14.74
N VAL A 149 -6.02 -6.80 -16.00
CA VAL A 149 -6.84 -7.18 -17.14
C VAL A 149 -7.40 -8.59 -16.86
N ARG A 150 -8.71 -8.72 -16.71
CA ARG A 150 -9.36 -10.03 -16.74
C ARG A 150 -9.14 -10.62 -18.13
N VAL A 151 -8.11 -11.44 -18.28
CA VAL A 151 -7.99 -12.33 -19.43
C VAL A 151 -9.08 -13.39 -19.25
N SER A 152 -10.17 -13.26 -20.00
CA SER A 152 -11.13 -14.35 -20.13
C SER A 152 -10.36 -15.60 -20.59
N PRO A 153 -10.55 -16.78 -19.96
CA PRO A 153 -9.95 -18.01 -20.45
C PRO A 153 -10.54 -18.32 -21.82
N SER A 154 -9.82 -17.91 -22.86
CA SER A 154 -10.03 -18.39 -24.22
C SER A 154 -9.47 -19.81 -24.27
N GLU A 155 -10.33 -20.79 -24.07
CA GLU A 155 -10.03 -22.18 -24.44
C GLU A 155 -9.95 -22.27 -25.96
N ASP A 156 -8.75 -22.02 -26.52
CA ASP A 156 -8.39 -22.56 -27.83
C ASP A 156 -6.86 -22.71 -27.94
N PRO A 157 -6.35 -23.91 -28.26
CA PRO A 157 -4.92 -24.12 -28.41
C PRO A 157 -4.46 -23.79 -29.83
N MET A 158 -3.40 -22.98 -29.88
CA MET A 158 -2.47 -22.74 -31.00
C MET A 158 -2.76 -21.61 -32.01
N MET A 159 -1.82 -20.65 -31.95
CA MET A 159 -1.23 -19.83 -33.02
C MET A 159 -1.85 -18.46 -33.35
N LYS A 160 -0.96 -17.47 -33.22
CA LYS A 160 -0.96 -16.07 -33.69
C LYS A 160 -1.59 -15.02 -32.77
N THR A 161 -0.72 -14.53 -31.89
CA THR A 161 -0.70 -13.16 -31.37
C THR A 161 -0.76 -12.15 -32.51
N VAL A 162 -1.86 -11.41 -32.60
CA VAL A 162 -1.91 -10.07 -33.22
C VAL A 162 -2.82 -9.21 -32.34
N GLY A 163 -2.20 -8.26 -31.62
CA GLY A 163 -2.82 -7.02 -31.17
C GLY A 163 -4.01 -7.11 -30.21
N ALA A 164 -3.75 -7.33 -28.92
CA ALA A 164 -4.72 -7.06 -27.86
C ALA A 164 -4.10 -6.42 -26.61
N GLY A 165 -2.96 -5.73 -26.75
CA GLY A 165 -2.18 -5.22 -25.59
C GLY A 165 -2.49 -3.79 -25.14
N VAL A 166 -2.92 -2.87 -26.02
CA VAL A 166 -2.87 -1.43 -25.69
C VAL A 166 -4.23 -0.70 -25.81
N ALA A 167 -5.34 -1.43 -25.94
CA ALA A 167 -6.68 -0.83 -25.84
C ALA A 167 -7.28 -0.92 -24.41
N GLY A 168 -6.50 -1.33 -23.40
CA GLY A 168 -7.00 -1.72 -22.07
C GLY A 168 -6.90 -0.68 -20.96
N ALA A 169 -5.95 0.27 -21.01
CA ALA A 169 -5.77 1.25 -19.93
C ALA A 169 -6.82 2.39 -19.93
N ALA A 170 -7.58 2.54 -21.02
CA ALA A 170 -8.72 3.45 -21.09
C ALA A 170 -10.04 2.81 -20.60
N LEU A 171 -9.99 1.62 -20.00
CA LEU A 171 -11.16 0.95 -19.42
C LEU A 171 -11.39 1.42 -17.98
N GLY A 172 -11.84 2.68 -17.88
CA GLY A 172 -12.70 3.14 -16.79
C GLY A 172 -12.15 3.07 -15.39
N ALA A 173 -11.04 3.76 -15.11
CA ALA A 173 -10.63 4.04 -13.74
C ALA A 173 -11.82 4.60 -12.94
N LEU A 174 -12.03 4.07 -11.74
CA LEU A 174 -13.09 4.45 -10.83
C LEU A 174 -12.51 5.41 -9.80
N VAL A 175 -12.84 6.68 -9.92
CA VAL A 175 -12.44 7.70 -8.97
C VAL A 175 -13.52 7.81 -7.90
N THR A 176 -13.20 7.39 -6.69
CA THR A 176 -14.06 7.52 -5.52
C THR A 176 -13.64 8.72 -4.69
N VAL A 177 -14.53 9.70 -4.56
CA VAL A 177 -14.33 10.91 -3.75
C VAL A 177 -15.26 10.86 -2.55
N VAL A 178 -14.71 10.93 -1.34
CA VAL A 178 -15.45 10.94 -0.06
C VAL A 178 -15.10 12.20 0.71
N VAL A 179 -16.10 13.05 0.96
CA VAL A 179 -15.90 14.29 1.72
C VAL A 179 -16.11 14.00 3.20
N THR A 180 -15.05 14.10 3.99
CA THR A 180 -15.15 13.92 5.46
C THR A 180 -15.55 15.21 6.16
N GLU A 181 -14.96 16.34 5.76
CA GLU A 181 -15.30 17.69 6.22
C GLU A 181 -15.20 18.67 5.04
N GLY A 182 -16.03 19.71 5.00
CA GLY A 182 -16.00 20.73 3.94
C GLY A 182 -16.77 20.32 2.68
N SER A 183 -16.24 20.61 1.49
CA SER A 183 -16.88 20.30 0.21
C SER A 183 -15.87 19.85 -0.85
N ALA A 184 -16.33 19.07 -1.81
CA ALA A 184 -15.58 18.74 -3.03
C ALA A 184 -16.43 18.96 -4.27
N THR A 185 -15.81 19.35 -5.37
CA THR A 185 -16.46 19.42 -6.68
C THR A 185 -15.76 18.48 -7.63
N VAL A 186 -16.46 17.48 -8.15
CA VAL A 186 -15.90 16.42 -9.00
C VAL A 186 -16.35 16.59 -10.43
N GLY A 187 -15.42 16.60 -11.38
CA GLY A 187 -15.68 16.58 -12.83
C GLY A 187 -15.35 17.88 -13.57
N GLY A 188 -15.45 17.82 -14.90
CA GLY A 188 -15.21 18.93 -15.83
C GLY A 188 -16.48 19.71 -16.17
N ASP A 189 -16.97 19.60 -17.42
CA ASP A 189 -18.04 20.42 -17.99
C ASP A 189 -19.38 20.42 -17.23
N ALA A 190 -19.63 19.40 -16.40
CA ALA A 190 -20.79 19.30 -15.51
C ALA A 190 -20.33 18.92 -14.09
N PRO A 191 -19.84 19.91 -13.31
CA PRO A 191 -19.29 19.64 -11.99
C PRO A 191 -20.36 19.15 -11.02
N ILE A 192 -19.99 18.16 -10.20
CA ILE A 192 -20.86 17.59 -9.16
C ILE A 192 -20.33 18.05 -7.81
N GLU A 193 -21.09 18.88 -7.10
CA GLU A 193 -20.79 19.30 -5.74
C GLU A 193 -21.12 18.17 -4.75
N LEU A 194 -20.20 17.93 -3.81
CA LEU A 194 -20.29 16.98 -2.72
C LEU A 194 -20.13 17.72 -1.39
N GLY A 195 -21.06 17.51 -0.47
CA GLY A 195 -21.02 18.02 0.90
C GLY A 195 -20.43 17.01 1.90
N PRO A 196 -20.30 17.41 3.19
CA PRO A 196 -19.77 16.52 4.23
C PRO A 196 -20.56 15.23 4.36
N GLY A 197 -19.85 14.09 4.42
CA GLY A 197 -20.42 12.75 4.49
C GLY A 197 -20.88 12.18 3.15
N GLU A 198 -20.83 12.96 2.06
CA GLU A 198 -21.19 12.46 0.73
C GLU A 198 -20.01 11.74 0.06
N ARG A 199 -20.34 10.68 -0.69
CA ARG A 199 -19.42 9.95 -1.56
C ARG A 199 -19.92 10.00 -3.00
N LYS A 200 -18.99 10.10 -3.93
CA LYS A 200 -19.21 9.91 -5.36
C LYS A 200 -18.20 8.94 -5.94
N VAL A 201 -18.67 7.98 -6.72
CA VAL A 201 -17.82 7.21 -7.63
C VAL A 201 -18.02 7.78 -9.03
N VAL A 202 -16.94 8.12 -9.71
CA VAL A 202 -16.96 8.58 -11.10
C VAL A 202 -16.11 7.62 -11.90
N GLN A 203 -16.72 6.94 -12.86
CA GLN A 203 -15.96 6.16 -13.82
C GLN A 203 -15.46 7.10 -14.89
N VAL A 204 -14.17 6.99 -15.26
CA VAL A 204 -13.64 7.64 -16.46
C VAL A 204 -14.44 7.10 -17.65
N GLY A 205 -15.39 7.89 -18.16
CA GLY A 205 -16.36 7.48 -19.19
C GLY A 205 -17.84 7.57 -18.81
N GLY A 206 -18.20 7.91 -17.56
CA GLY A 206 -19.58 8.23 -17.20
C GLY A 206 -19.89 8.17 -15.70
N PRO A 207 -20.81 9.01 -15.18
CA PRO A 207 -21.12 9.03 -13.76
C PRO A 207 -22.05 7.88 -13.37
N ARG A 208 -21.58 6.96 -12.51
CA ARG A 208 -22.44 6.04 -11.76
C ARG A 208 -22.56 6.53 -10.32
N ILE A 209 -23.74 6.99 -9.92
CA ILE A 209 -23.95 7.49 -8.57
C ILE A 209 -24.25 6.31 -7.65
N GLU A 210 -23.30 5.95 -6.80
CA GLU A 210 -23.54 5.05 -5.69
C GLU A 210 -23.56 5.86 -4.39
N ARG A 211 -24.72 5.90 -3.73
CA ARG A 211 -24.92 6.68 -2.52
C ARG A 211 -24.44 5.83 -1.35
N VAL A 212 -23.31 6.18 -0.75
CA VAL A 212 -22.96 5.62 0.56
C VAL A 212 -23.97 6.11 1.58
N ALA A 213 -24.46 5.19 2.41
CA ALA A 213 -25.33 5.54 3.50
C ALA A 213 -24.62 6.59 4.37
N ALA A 214 -25.15 7.80 4.40
CA ALA A 214 -24.71 8.80 5.36
C ALA A 214 -24.85 8.19 6.78
N PRO A 215 -23.97 8.56 7.73
CA PRO A 215 -24.15 8.15 9.12
C PRO A 215 -25.58 8.46 9.55
N ILE A 216 -26.24 7.47 10.17
CA ILE A 216 -27.67 7.57 10.49
C ILE A 216 -27.85 8.77 11.41
N ALA A 217 -28.40 9.85 10.87
CA ALA A 217 -28.72 11.03 11.65
C ALA A 217 -29.83 10.65 12.64
N LEU A 218 -29.47 10.50 13.91
CA LEU A 218 -30.43 10.20 14.95
C LEU A 218 -31.47 11.33 15.03
N PRO A 219 -32.77 11.00 15.13
CA PRO A 219 -33.81 12.02 15.21
C PRO A 219 -33.59 12.92 16.43
N ALA A 220 -33.78 14.23 16.23
CA ALA A 220 -33.70 15.21 17.31
C ALA A 220 -34.75 14.87 18.39
N GLY A 221 -34.28 14.52 19.59
CA GLY A 221 -35.13 14.10 20.72
C GLY A 221 -35.08 12.61 21.08
N ALA A 222 -34.27 11.80 20.39
CA ALA A 222 -34.03 10.41 20.81
C ALA A 222 -33.50 10.35 22.26
N THR A 223 -34.10 9.49 23.07
CA THR A 223 -33.63 9.16 24.42
C THR A 223 -32.25 8.50 24.36
N ASP A 224 -31.51 8.52 25.47
CA ASP A 224 -30.19 7.87 25.53
C ASP A 224 -30.28 6.36 25.22
N ALA A 225 -31.36 5.69 25.64
CA ALA A 225 -31.58 4.28 25.34
C ALA A 225 -31.79 4.02 23.84
N GLU A 226 -32.57 4.86 23.16
CA GLU A 226 -32.77 4.77 21.70
C GLU A 226 -31.48 5.04 20.93
N ARG A 227 -30.67 6.01 21.40
CA ARG A 227 -29.36 6.31 20.84
C ARG A 227 -28.39 5.14 20.98
N VAL A 228 -28.33 4.52 22.16
CA VAL A 228 -27.48 3.34 22.39
C VAL A 228 -27.92 2.18 21.51
N ALA A 229 -29.22 1.90 21.40
CA ALA A 229 -29.73 0.83 20.56
C ALA A 229 -29.42 1.06 19.07
N ALA A 230 -29.57 2.29 18.58
CA ALA A 230 -29.25 2.65 17.20
C ALA A 230 -27.75 2.50 16.90
N LEU A 231 -26.87 2.98 17.81
CA LEU A 231 -25.42 2.82 17.65
C LEU A 231 -24.97 1.35 17.74
N GLN A 232 -25.65 0.53 18.55
CA GLN A 232 -25.39 -0.91 18.60
C GLN A 232 -25.77 -1.58 17.27
N ALA A 233 -26.94 -1.27 16.72
CA ALA A 233 -27.36 -1.78 15.41
C ALA A 233 -26.43 -1.33 14.27
N GLU A 234 -25.96 -0.08 14.30
CA GLU A 234 -24.98 0.44 13.34
C GLU A 234 -23.63 -0.29 13.46
N ASN A 235 -23.15 -0.53 14.69
CA ASN A 235 -21.93 -1.31 14.91
C ASN A 235 -22.05 -2.74 14.40
N GLU A 236 -23.20 -3.39 14.60
CA GLU A 236 -23.47 -4.72 14.05
C GLU A 236 -23.47 -4.72 12.52
N ALA A 237 -24.10 -3.73 11.89
CA ALA A 237 -24.11 -3.57 10.44
C ALA A 237 -22.71 -3.32 9.87
N LEU A 238 -21.93 -2.42 10.47
CA LEU A 238 -20.55 -2.14 10.06
C LEU A 238 -19.64 -3.35 10.22
N ARG A 239 -19.83 -4.16 11.27
CA ARG A 239 -19.09 -5.42 11.44
C ARG A 239 -19.41 -6.41 10.33
N ALA A 240 -20.69 -6.55 9.96
CA ALA A 240 -21.11 -7.41 8.86
C ALA A 240 -20.53 -6.94 7.51
N GLU A 241 -20.55 -5.64 7.23
CA GLU A 241 -19.95 -5.06 6.02
C GLU A 241 -18.43 -5.29 6.00
N LEU A 242 -17.75 -5.13 7.13
CA LEU A 242 -16.32 -5.38 7.25
C LEU A 242 -15.98 -6.85 7.03
N GLU A 243 -16.79 -7.78 7.52
CA GLU A 243 -16.65 -9.21 7.24
C GLU A 243 -16.82 -9.53 5.74
N GLU A 244 -17.80 -8.93 5.07
CA GLU A 244 -17.99 -9.06 3.62
C GLU A 244 -16.79 -8.53 2.82
N LEU A 245 -16.28 -7.34 3.19
CA LEU A 245 -15.11 -6.76 2.57
C LEU A 245 -13.86 -7.63 2.77
N ARG A 246 -13.63 -8.13 3.99
CA ARG A 246 -12.52 -9.08 4.27
C ARG A 246 -12.63 -10.35 3.45
N PHE A 247 -13.85 -10.87 3.27
CA PHE A 247 -14.07 -12.02 2.40
C PHE A 247 -13.73 -11.71 0.94
N SER A 248 -14.20 -10.57 0.42
CA SER A 248 -13.92 -10.13 -0.95
C SER A 248 -12.42 -9.90 -1.19
N GLU A 249 -11.74 -9.24 -0.24
CA GLU A 249 -10.27 -9.08 -0.21
C GLU A 249 -9.55 -10.43 -0.24
N GLY A 250 -10.00 -11.39 0.58
CA GLY A 250 -9.46 -12.75 0.59
C GLY A 250 -9.61 -13.47 -0.74
N VAL A 251 -10.76 -13.34 -1.41
CA VAL A 251 -11.00 -13.89 -2.75
C VAL A 251 -10.10 -13.21 -3.79
N ALA A 252 -10.00 -11.88 -3.78
CA ALA A 252 -9.16 -11.14 -4.69
C ALA A 252 -7.67 -11.49 -4.52
N ARG A 253 -7.19 -11.55 -3.27
CA ARG A 253 -5.83 -12.01 -2.94
C ARG A 253 -5.59 -13.43 -3.44
N GLY A 254 -6.55 -14.34 -3.24
CA GLY A 254 -6.45 -15.72 -3.74
C GLY A 254 -6.37 -15.80 -5.28
N GLN A 255 -7.12 -14.96 -6.00
CA GLN A 255 -7.05 -14.88 -7.47
C GLN A 255 -5.71 -14.29 -7.96
N LEU A 256 -5.21 -13.26 -7.27
CA LEU A 256 -3.89 -12.69 -7.52
C LEU A 256 -2.80 -13.73 -7.30
N ALA A 257 -2.78 -14.40 -6.15
CA ALA A 257 -1.84 -15.47 -5.84
C ALA A 257 -1.90 -16.61 -6.87
N ALA A 258 -3.11 -17.02 -7.28
CA ALA A 258 -3.27 -18.09 -8.27
C ALA A 258 -2.76 -17.71 -9.67
N SER A 259 -2.81 -16.44 -10.06
CA SER A 259 -2.37 -15.96 -11.36
C SER A 259 -0.89 -15.52 -11.37
N GLN A 260 -0.47 -14.82 -10.33
CA GLN A 260 0.84 -14.17 -10.22
C GLN A 260 1.84 -14.91 -9.33
N GLY A 261 1.42 -15.94 -8.58
CA GLY A 261 2.17 -16.47 -7.44
C GLY A 261 2.08 -15.56 -6.21
N ASP A 262 2.35 -16.13 -5.03
CA ASP A 262 2.48 -15.35 -3.80
C ASP A 262 3.79 -14.55 -3.78
N PRO A 263 3.77 -13.30 -3.27
CA PRO A 263 5.00 -12.56 -3.00
C PRO A 263 5.95 -13.38 -2.14
N SER A 264 7.23 -13.41 -2.52
CA SER A 264 8.25 -14.18 -1.82
C SER A 264 9.11 -13.24 -0.97
N GLU A 265 9.00 -13.39 0.35
CA GLU A 265 9.85 -12.67 1.29
C GLU A 265 11.31 -13.09 1.12
N TRP A 266 12.22 -12.15 1.40
CA TRP A 266 13.65 -12.44 1.41
C TRP A 266 13.98 -13.36 2.59
N PRO A 267 14.62 -14.52 2.36
CA PRO A 267 15.11 -15.37 3.45
C PRO A 267 16.11 -14.59 4.33
N ASP A 268 16.14 -14.89 5.63
CA ASP A 268 17.13 -14.29 6.56
C ASP A 268 18.58 -14.61 6.13
N GLU A 269 18.78 -15.80 5.57
CA GLU A 269 20.07 -16.30 5.09
C GLU A 269 20.03 -16.50 3.57
N VAL A 270 20.40 -15.46 2.83
CA VAL A 270 20.62 -15.54 1.38
C VAL A 270 22.12 -15.62 1.11
N PRO A 271 22.62 -16.55 0.25
CA PRO A 271 24.03 -16.59 -0.08
C PRO A 271 24.45 -15.26 -0.71
N ALA A 272 25.65 -14.77 -0.36
CA ALA A 272 26.08 -13.40 -0.65
C ALA A 272 25.97 -12.99 -2.13
N GLY A 273 26.11 -13.92 -3.08
CA GLY A 273 25.96 -13.65 -4.51
C GLY A 273 24.53 -13.32 -4.96
N PHE A 274 23.51 -13.73 -4.19
CA PHE A 274 22.09 -13.51 -4.49
C PHE A 274 21.49 -12.33 -3.73
N ALA A 275 22.24 -11.72 -2.79
CA ALA A 275 21.82 -10.48 -2.15
C ALA A 275 21.64 -9.37 -3.21
N PRO A 276 20.66 -8.46 -3.06
CA PRO A 276 20.29 -7.48 -4.10
C PRO A 276 21.47 -6.72 -4.72
N GLU A 277 22.32 -6.12 -3.88
CA GLU A 277 23.44 -5.28 -4.33
C GLU A 277 24.51 -6.12 -5.02
N ALA A 278 24.77 -7.33 -4.52
CA ALA A 278 25.73 -8.24 -5.11
C ALA A 278 25.23 -8.81 -6.44
N PHE A 279 23.94 -9.14 -6.52
CA PHE A 279 23.31 -9.60 -7.76
C PHE A 279 23.40 -8.54 -8.85
N GLU A 280 23.04 -7.29 -8.54
CA GLU A 280 23.15 -6.18 -9.49
C GLU A 280 24.58 -5.99 -9.97
N ALA A 281 25.54 -5.93 -9.05
CA ALA A 281 26.95 -5.73 -9.37
C ALA A 281 27.49 -6.87 -10.27
N ASN A 282 27.16 -8.11 -9.94
CA ASN A 282 27.58 -9.29 -10.70
C ASN A 282 26.92 -9.32 -12.09
N LEU A 283 25.63 -9.01 -12.18
CA LEU A 283 24.91 -8.94 -13.45
C LEU A 283 25.52 -7.86 -14.36
N ARG A 284 25.76 -6.65 -13.84
CA ARG A 284 26.40 -5.56 -14.59
C ARG A 284 27.82 -5.93 -15.04
N ALA A 285 28.59 -6.63 -14.21
CA ALA A 285 29.92 -7.12 -14.59
C ALA A 285 29.85 -8.22 -15.67
N ALA A 286 28.83 -9.09 -15.63
CA ALA A 286 28.63 -10.13 -16.63
C ALA A 286 28.20 -9.53 -17.99
N ILE A 287 27.19 -8.66 -18.01
CA ILE A 287 26.69 -8.05 -19.27
C ILE A 287 27.74 -7.17 -19.96
N ALA A 288 28.70 -6.58 -19.21
CA ALA A 288 29.77 -5.79 -19.79
C ALA A 288 30.66 -6.57 -20.79
N GLN A 289 30.59 -7.91 -20.78
CA GLN A 289 31.28 -8.79 -21.71
C GLN A 289 30.49 -9.02 -23.02
N PHE A 290 29.24 -8.56 -23.10
CA PHE A 290 28.33 -8.80 -24.22
C PHE A 290 27.86 -7.46 -24.83
N PRO A 291 28.55 -6.96 -25.86
CA PRO A 291 28.16 -5.72 -26.53
C PRO A 291 26.71 -5.75 -27.03
N GLY A 292 25.96 -4.66 -26.78
CA GLY A 292 24.53 -4.56 -27.11
C GLY A 292 23.65 -5.43 -26.22
N VAL A 293 24.03 -5.63 -24.96
CA VAL A 293 23.16 -6.14 -23.88
C VAL A 293 23.14 -5.07 -22.80
N GLU A 294 21.96 -4.61 -22.42
CA GLU A 294 21.78 -3.60 -21.38
C GLU A 294 20.75 -4.07 -20.34
N VAL A 295 20.91 -3.63 -19.09
CA VAL A 295 19.87 -3.82 -18.07
C VAL A 295 18.87 -2.71 -18.27
N HIS A 296 17.65 -3.08 -18.67
CA HIS A 296 16.55 -2.14 -18.75
C HIS A 296 15.94 -1.92 -17.36
N ALA A 297 15.58 -3.00 -16.68
CA ALA A 297 15.00 -2.95 -15.34
C ALA A 297 15.56 -4.06 -14.45
N LEU A 298 15.63 -3.76 -13.14
CA LEU A 298 16.01 -4.72 -12.10
C LEU A 298 15.08 -4.53 -10.91
N ASP A 299 14.35 -5.59 -10.57
CA ASP A 299 13.47 -5.64 -9.41
C ASP A 299 13.99 -6.64 -8.37
N CYS A 300 14.46 -6.11 -7.24
CA CYS A 300 14.90 -6.87 -6.07
C CYS A 300 13.98 -6.62 -4.86
N GLY A 301 12.78 -6.08 -5.05
CA GLY A 301 11.82 -5.86 -3.95
C GLY A 301 11.35 -7.16 -3.31
N GLU A 302 11.36 -8.26 -4.07
CA GLU A 302 11.03 -9.61 -3.62
C GLU A 302 12.12 -10.61 -4.05
N TYR A 303 12.22 -11.74 -3.34
CA TYR A 303 13.15 -12.80 -3.67
C TYR A 303 12.59 -13.75 -4.76
N PRO A 304 13.43 -14.24 -5.69
CA PRO A 304 14.75 -13.73 -6.06
C PRO A 304 14.66 -12.39 -6.81
N CYS A 305 15.79 -11.71 -6.98
CA CYS A 305 15.88 -10.60 -7.94
C CYS A 305 15.48 -11.05 -9.35
N VAL A 306 14.82 -10.17 -10.09
CA VAL A 306 14.44 -10.36 -11.49
C VAL A 306 14.94 -9.17 -12.31
N ALA A 307 15.64 -9.45 -13.40
CA ALA A 307 16.13 -8.44 -14.33
C ALA A 307 15.44 -8.59 -15.69
N ALA A 308 15.11 -7.46 -16.32
CA ALA A 308 14.81 -7.38 -17.74
C ALA A 308 16.00 -6.79 -18.48
N LEU A 309 16.51 -7.52 -19.47
CA LEU A 309 17.61 -7.09 -20.31
C LEU A 309 17.10 -6.78 -21.72
N THR A 310 17.65 -5.75 -22.33
CA THR A 310 17.50 -5.49 -23.76
C THR A 310 18.70 -6.03 -24.50
N VAL A 311 18.46 -6.60 -25.68
CA VAL A 311 19.53 -7.11 -26.54
C VAL A 311 19.37 -6.64 -27.97
N ASP A 312 20.43 -6.02 -28.49
CA ASP A 312 20.56 -5.67 -29.89
C ASP A 312 21.02 -6.88 -30.71
N GLY A 313 20.48 -7.00 -31.93
CA GLY A 313 20.93 -7.96 -32.93
C GLY A 313 19.80 -8.85 -33.44
N SER A 314 20.17 -9.95 -34.09
CA SER A 314 19.20 -10.95 -34.55
C SER A 314 18.79 -11.88 -33.40
N LEU A 315 17.64 -12.55 -33.55
CA LEU A 315 17.19 -13.58 -32.61
C LEU A 315 18.25 -14.66 -32.33
N GLN A 316 19.05 -15.01 -33.34
CA GLN A 316 20.15 -15.97 -33.18
C GLN A 316 21.25 -15.41 -32.26
N ASP A 317 21.64 -14.14 -32.44
CA ASP A 317 22.61 -13.47 -31.58
C ASP A 317 22.13 -13.44 -30.12
N TRP A 318 20.83 -13.24 -29.91
CA TRP A 318 20.23 -13.24 -28.57
C TRP A 318 20.33 -14.61 -27.92
N GLN A 319 19.97 -15.68 -28.64
CA GLN A 319 20.05 -17.06 -28.13
C GLN A 319 21.49 -17.47 -27.80
N ASP A 320 22.46 -17.02 -28.59
CA ASP A 320 23.87 -17.29 -28.34
C ASP A 320 24.38 -16.50 -27.12
N LYS A 321 24.10 -15.19 -27.03
CA LYS A 321 24.44 -14.37 -25.85
C LYS A 321 23.81 -14.93 -24.57
N LEU A 322 22.55 -15.36 -24.64
CA LEU A 322 21.82 -15.95 -23.52
C LEU A 322 22.41 -17.26 -23.00
N ARG A 323 22.90 -18.11 -23.90
CA ARG A 323 23.55 -19.36 -23.49
C ARG A 323 24.89 -19.13 -22.79
N GLU A 324 25.55 -18.01 -23.09
CA GLU A 324 26.83 -17.65 -22.50
C GLU A 324 26.71 -16.77 -21.25
N LEU A 325 25.64 -15.98 -21.10
CA LEU A 325 25.46 -15.06 -19.97
C LEU A 325 25.51 -15.76 -18.60
N PRO A 326 24.80 -16.88 -18.34
CA PRO A 326 24.92 -17.61 -17.09
C PRO A 326 26.33 -18.10 -16.79
N LYS A 327 27.13 -18.38 -17.83
CA LYS A 327 28.53 -18.83 -17.68
C LYS A 327 29.47 -17.67 -17.33
N ALA A 328 29.11 -16.45 -17.71
CA ALA A 328 29.86 -15.24 -17.38
C ALA A 328 29.61 -14.76 -15.94
N MET A 329 28.55 -15.24 -15.29
CA MET A 329 28.31 -15.00 -13.86
C MET A 329 29.35 -15.75 -13.00
N PRO A 330 29.85 -15.16 -11.90
CA PRO A 330 30.82 -15.80 -11.02
C PRO A 330 30.33 -17.16 -10.46
N GLN A 331 30.80 -18.25 -11.05
CA GLN A 331 30.34 -19.61 -10.70
C GLN A 331 30.60 -19.97 -9.24
N ASP A 332 31.64 -19.38 -8.64
CA ASP A 332 31.97 -19.53 -7.22
C ASP A 332 30.94 -18.90 -6.29
N LEU A 333 30.22 -17.88 -6.74
CA LEU A 333 29.16 -17.22 -5.97
C LEU A 333 27.78 -17.83 -6.17
N TYR A 334 27.49 -18.32 -7.38
CA TYR A 334 26.16 -18.85 -7.73
C TYR A 334 26.05 -20.38 -7.63
N GLY A 335 27.17 -21.12 -7.67
CA GLY A 335 27.16 -22.58 -7.59
C GLY A 335 26.24 -23.21 -8.64
N ASP A 336 25.46 -24.21 -8.22
CA ASP A 336 24.44 -24.88 -9.06
C ASP A 336 23.11 -24.10 -9.11
N ALA A 337 23.17 -22.77 -9.24
CA ALA A 337 21.98 -21.93 -9.34
C ALA A 337 21.07 -22.37 -10.49
N GLY A 338 19.76 -22.43 -10.23
CA GLY A 338 18.78 -22.43 -11.30
C GLY A 338 18.70 -21.05 -11.93
N VAL A 339 18.58 -21.03 -13.24
CA VAL A 339 18.36 -19.81 -14.01
C VAL A 339 16.99 -19.91 -14.65
N TRP A 340 16.11 -18.95 -14.32
CA TRP A 340 14.93 -18.72 -15.12
C TRP A 340 15.25 -17.74 -16.25
N MET A 341 14.80 -18.06 -17.46
CA MET A 341 14.92 -17.20 -18.63
C MET A 341 13.60 -17.15 -19.39
N GLY A 342 13.05 -15.94 -19.54
CA GLY A 342 11.97 -15.61 -20.46
C GLY A 342 12.50 -14.82 -21.64
N MET A 343 11.93 -15.01 -22.83
CA MET A 343 12.28 -14.21 -24.02
C MET A 343 11.02 -13.64 -24.63
N ALA A 344 11.07 -12.36 -24.98
CA ALA A 344 10.09 -11.68 -25.82
C ALA A 344 10.81 -11.03 -27.00
N GLN A 345 10.24 -11.14 -28.20
CA GLN A 345 10.69 -10.39 -29.36
C GLN A 345 9.75 -9.22 -29.56
N MET A 346 10.32 -8.02 -29.54
CA MET A 346 9.61 -6.78 -29.78
C MET A 346 10.05 -6.22 -31.12
N ASP A 347 9.12 -5.74 -31.93
CA ASP A 347 9.45 -4.98 -33.13
C ASP A 347 9.25 -3.50 -32.80
N HIS A 348 10.36 -2.78 -32.59
CA HIS A 348 10.37 -1.35 -32.30
C HIS A 348 11.00 -0.60 -33.48
N ASP A 349 10.24 0.28 -34.13
CA ASP A 349 10.70 1.08 -35.28
C ASP A 349 11.33 0.29 -36.44
N GLY A 350 10.89 -0.97 -36.64
CA GLY A 350 11.41 -1.84 -37.69
C GLY A 350 12.77 -2.47 -37.38
N ALA A 351 13.30 -2.27 -36.16
CA ALA A 351 14.36 -3.07 -35.57
C ALA A 351 13.75 -4.07 -34.58
N SER A 352 14.10 -5.35 -34.72
CA SER A 352 13.73 -6.32 -33.68
C SER A 352 14.63 -6.10 -32.47
N GLN A 353 14.05 -5.87 -31.30
CA GLN A 353 14.72 -5.79 -30.01
C GLN A 353 14.27 -6.96 -29.14
N GLY A 354 15.23 -7.61 -28.48
CA GLY A 354 14.95 -8.75 -27.61
C GLY A 354 14.79 -8.28 -26.18
N ALA A 355 13.70 -8.68 -25.54
CA ALA A 355 13.52 -8.59 -24.09
C ALA A 355 13.85 -9.94 -23.47
N ILE A 356 14.66 -9.92 -22.41
CA ILE A 356 15.04 -11.13 -21.66
C ILE A 356 14.74 -10.92 -20.19
N GLY A 357 13.84 -11.73 -19.64
CA GLY A 357 13.67 -11.87 -18.21
C GLY A 357 14.69 -12.85 -17.65
N LEU A 358 15.44 -12.47 -16.62
CA LEU A 358 16.49 -13.28 -16.02
C LEU A 358 16.37 -13.28 -14.50
N SER A 359 16.48 -14.46 -13.89
CA SER A 359 16.57 -14.59 -12.45
C SER A 359 17.43 -15.80 -12.06
N PHE A 360 18.20 -15.67 -10.98
CA PHE A 360 19.06 -16.72 -10.44
C PHE A 360 18.55 -17.11 -9.05
N MET A 361 18.44 -18.42 -8.80
CA MET A 361 18.03 -18.97 -7.51
C MET A 361 18.99 -20.08 -7.07
N PRO A 362 19.37 -20.17 -5.79
CA PRO A 362 20.05 -21.31 -5.23
C PRO A 362 19.34 -22.63 -5.55
N GLN A 363 20.11 -23.70 -5.71
CA GLN A 363 19.55 -25.03 -5.90
C GLN A 363 18.72 -25.44 -4.66
N GLY A 364 17.46 -25.82 -4.88
CA GLY A 364 16.53 -26.20 -3.80
C GLY A 364 15.46 -25.15 -3.46
N GLU A 365 15.68 -23.88 -3.81
CA GLU A 365 14.72 -22.78 -3.59
C GLU A 365 13.74 -22.59 -4.76
N GLN A 366 13.83 -23.43 -5.79
CA GLN A 366 13.00 -23.36 -7.01
C GLN A 366 11.63 -24.03 -6.84
N GLY A 367 10.99 -23.84 -5.68
CA GLY A 367 9.64 -24.31 -5.46
C GLY A 367 8.68 -23.74 -6.52
N GLU A 368 7.62 -24.49 -6.85
CA GLU A 368 6.61 -24.04 -7.82
C GLU A 368 6.09 -22.61 -7.54
N PRO A 369 5.79 -22.21 -6.29
CA PRO A 369 5.32 -20.86 -6.00
C PRO A 369 6.34 -19.77 -6.35
N VAL A 370 7.60 -19.95 -5.95
CA VAL A 370 8.69 -19.00 -6.22
C VAL A 370 8.91 -18.88 -7.73
N ARG A 371 8.89 -20.00 -8.45
CA ARG A 371 9.02 -20.00 -9.91
C ARG A 371 7.85 -19.28 -10.58
N GLN A 372 6.61 -19.54 -10.16
CA GLN A 372 5.44 -18.85 -10.69
C GLN A 372 5.55 -17.32 -10.49
N ARG A 373 5.91 -16.87 -9.27
CA ARG A 373 6.10 -15.45 -8.95
C ARG A 373 7.22 -14.80 -9.75
N THR A 374 8.36 -15.49 -9.85
CA THR A 374 9.52 -15.05 -10.65
C THR A 374 9.14 -14.89 -12.11
N ASN A 375 8.40 -15.84 -12.68
CA ASN A 375 7.93 -15.78 -14.06
C ASN A 375 7.01 -14.60 -14.31
N PHE A 376 6.03 -14.37 -13.41
CA PHE A 376 5.10 -13.25 -13.53
C PHE A 376 5.85 -11.92 -13.48
N ARG A 377 6.71 -11.71 -12.46
CA ARG A 377 7.52 -10.49 -12.33
C ARG A 377 8.39 -10.25 -13.56
N GLY A 378 9.05 -11.29 -14.07
CA GLY A 378 9.86 -11.19 -15.28
C GLY A 378 9.04 -10.84 -16.53
N GLN A 379 7.82 -11.37 -16.66
CA GLN A 379 6.91 -11.01 -17.74
C GLN A 379 6.44 -9.56 -17.63
N THR A 380 6.12 -9.08 -16.43
CA THR A 380 5.73 -7.67 -16.20
C THR A 380 6.83 -6.72 -16.63
N LEU A 381 8.07 -6.94 -16.19
CA LEU A 381 9.21 -6.09 -16.58
C LEU A 381 9.47 -6.12 -18.10
N MET A 382 9.23 -7.26 -18.76
CA MET A 382 9.34 -7.34 -20.23
C MET A 382 8.17 -6.66 -20.96
N GLN A 383 6.99 -6.57 -20.35
CA GLN A 383 5.85 -5.85 -20.94
C GLN A 383 6.01 -4.33 -20.82
N GLU A 384 6.61 -3.85 -19.72
CA GLU A 384 6.92 -2.42 -19.55
C GLU A 384 7.82 -1.92 -20.69
N LEU A 385 8.80 -2.72 -21.11
CA LEU A 385 9.62 -2.50 -22.30
C LEU A 385 8.83 -2.34 -23.61
N GLU A 386 7.70 -3.02 -23.76
CA GLU A 386 6.87 -2.90 -24.98
C GLU A 386 6.07 -1.58 -25.01
N THR A 387 5.91 -0.93 -23.86
CA THR A 387 5.09 0.27 -23.72
C THR A 387 5.87 1.58 -23.76
N GLU A 388 7.19 1.52 -23.62
CA GLU A 388 8.13 2.64 -23.85
C GLU A 388 8.45 2.80 -25.34
#